data_AF-A0A3M5B990-F1
#
_entry.id   AF-A0A3M5B990-F1
#
_cell.length_a   1.000
_cell.length_b   1.000
_cell.length_c   1.000
_cell.angle_alpha   90.00
_cell.angle_beta   90.00
_cell.angle_gamma   90.00
#
_symmetry.space_group_name_H-M   'P 1'
#
loop_
_entity.id
_entity.type
_entity.pdbx_description
1 polymer ?
#
loop_
_entity_poly.entity_id
_entity_poly.type
_entity_poly.pdbx_seq_one_letter_code
_entity_poly.pdbx_strand_id
1 'polypeptide(L)'
;MLESLQARYPFQLYRQANQGVSAALNHGLRYAKGVYLSTPDLDDIMLPFSLRIRAQYLDEHPEVGCVGALISYMDCDGNTIKCQSRDYIERLTFDDVLRGAVVVGAPVALYRMQAMRDANGYDPEIKV
;
A
#
# COMPACT_ATOMS: atom_id res chain seq x y z
N MET A 1 -4.53 -11.48 -20.91
CA MET A 1 -5.53 -10.68 -20.18
C MET A 1 -5.01 -9.28 -19.81
N LEU A 2 -3.92 -9.13 -19.05
CA LEU A 2 -3.42 -7.78 -18.69
C LEU A 2 -2.98 -6.97 -19.91
N GLU A 3 -2.23 -7.55 -20.85
CA GLU A 3 -1.81 -6.84 -22.07
C GLU A 3 -2.99 -6.33 -22.90
N SER A 4 -4.05 -7.13 -23.04
CA SER A 4 -5.27 -6.70 -23.74
C SER A 4 -5.98 -5.54 -23.04
N LEU A 5 -5.83 -5.40 -21.72
CA LEU A 5 -6.42 -4.27 -20.98
C LEU A 5 -5.66 -2.95 -21.21
N GLN A 6 -4.40 -2.99 -21.64
CA GLN A 6 -3.64 -1.77 -21.96
C GLN A 6 -4.23 -1.01 -23.15
N ALA A 7 -5.02 -1.67 -24.01
CA ALA A 7 -5.77 -1.01 -25.08
C ALA A 7 -6.97 -0.17 -24.56
N ARG A 8 -7.43 -0.43 -23.32
CA ARG A 8 -8.60 0.21 -22.71
C ARG A 8 -8.24 1.16 -21.56
N TYR A 9 -7.19 0.85 -20.81
CA TYR A 9 -6.79 1.61 -19.62
C TYR A 9 -5.31 2.01 -19.68
N PRO A 10 -4.96 3.24 -19.28
CA PRO A 10 -3.58 3.69 -19.27
C PRO A 10 -2.84 3.12 -18.05
N PHE A 11 -2.05 2.07 -18.25
CA PHE A 11 -1.11 1.55 -17.26
C PHE A 11 0.13 0.92 -17.90
N GLN A 12 1.18 0.79 -17.11
CA GLN A 12 2.44 0.15 -17.50
C GLN A 12 2.50 -1.24 -16.90
N LEU A 13 2.89 -2.23 -17.71
CA LEU A 13 3.06 -3.62 -17.29
C LEU A 13 4.55 -3.99 -17.35
N TYR A 14 5.12 -4.32 -16.20
CA TYR A 14 6.51 -4.75 -16.06
C TYR A 14 6.58 -6.23 -15.68
N ARG A 15 7.62 -6.92 -16.15
CA ARG A 15 7.80 -8.35 -15.92
C ARG A 15 9.22 -8.66 -15.48
N GLN A 16 9.34 -9.66 -14.62
CA GLN A 16 10.60 -10.22 -14.17
C GLN A 16 10.42 -11.71 -13.87
N ALA A 17 11.52 -12.43 -13.69
CA ALA A 17 11.49 -13.76 -13.09
C ALA A 17 11.00 -13.68 -11.63
N ASN A 18 10.35 -14.74 -11.15
CA ASN A 18 9.89 -14.82 -9.76
C ASN A 18 11.09 -14.75 -8.80
N GLN A 19 11.07 -13.75 -7.92
CA GLN A 19 12.10 -13.50 -6.91
C GLN A 19 11.47 -13.11 -5.55
N GLY A 20 10.17 -13.38 -5.35
CA GLY A 20 9.42 -12.98 -4.16
C GLY A 20 8.86 -11.56 -4.22
N VAL A 21 8.01 -11.23 -3.23
CA VAL A 21 7.25 -9.97 -3.20
C VAL A 21 8.14 -8.73 -3.09
N SER A 22 9.17 -8.74 -2.23
CA SER A 22 10.06 -7.59 -2.03
C SER A 22 10.79 -7.21 -3.33
N ALA A 23 11.25 -8.20 -4.08
CA ALA A 23 11.88 -7.97 -5.39
C ALA A 23 10.89 -7.37 -6.40
N ALA A 24 9.64 -7.85 -6.42
CA ALA A 24 8.60 -7.31 -7.30
C ALA A 24 8.22 -5.86 -6.94
N LEU A 25 8.05 -5.55 -5.65
CA LEU A 25 7.76 -4.20 -5.16
C LEU A 25 8.91 -3.25 -5.48
N ASN A 26 10.16 -3.64 -5.21
CA ASN A 26 11.34 -2.85 -5.58
C ASN A 26 11.46 -2.64 -7.09
N HIS A 27 11.06 -3.63 -7.89
CA HIS A 27 11.02 -3.49 -9.35
C HIS A 27 10.02 -2.43 -9.79
N GLY A 28 8.79 -2.48 -9.28
CA GLY A 28 7.78 -1.46 -9.53
C GLY A 28 8.22 -0.06 -9.07
N LEU A 29 8.86 0.02 -7.90
CA LEU A 29 9.31 1.28 -7.30
C LEU A 29 10.30 2.06 -8.19
N ARG A 30 11.12 1.37 -9.00
CA ARG A 30 12.02 2.03 -9.98
C ARG A 30 11.27 2.82 -11.05
N TYR A 31 10.03 2.45 -11.36
CA TYR A 31 9.21 3.09 -12.39
C TYR A 31 8.14 4.01 -11.80
N ALA A 32 7.90 3.96 -10.49
CA ALA A 32 6.92 4.79 -9.81
C ALA A 32 7.31 6.28 -9.84
N LYS A 33 6.36 7.14 -10.19
CA LYS A 33 6.55 8.60 -10.35
C LYS A 33 5.62 9.44 -9.46
N GLY A 34 4.76 8.81 -8.69
CA GLY A 34 3.79 9.50 -7.82
C GLY A 34 4.45 10.13 -6.61
N VAL A 35 3.78 11.14 -6.04
CA VAL A 35 4.13 11.72 -4.73
C VAL A 35 3.85 10.72 -3.60
N TYR A 36 2.83 9.89 -3.80
CA TYR A 36 2.40 8.83 -2.90
C TYR A 36 2.59 7.45 -3.55
N LEU A 37 2.86 6.44 -2.72
CA LEU A 37 3.00 5.04 -3.11
C LEU A 37 1.95 4.20 -2.38
N SER A 38 1.17 3.46 -3.16
CA SER A 38 0.25 2.42 -2.69
C SER A 38 0.68 1.08 -3.28
N THR A 39 0.56 0.01 -2.51
CA THR A 39 0.96 -1.35 -2.91
C THR A 39 -0.21 -2.32 -2.67
N PRO A 40 -1.31 -2.18 -3.43
CA PRO A 40 -2.50 -3.00 -3.23
C PRO A 40 -2.24 -4.44 -3.66
N ASP A 41 -2.86 -5.38 -2.94
CA ASP A 41 -2.91 -6.78 -3.34
C ASP A 41 -3.93 -6.96 -4.49
N LEU A 42 -3.65 -7.89 -5.40
CA LEU A 42 -4.40 -8.04 -6.66
C LEU A 42 -5.77 -8.70 -6.47
N ASP A 43 -6.00 -9.31 -5.32
CA ASP A 43 -7.22 -9.98 -4.89
C ASP A 43 -8.12 -9.09 -4.01
N ASP A 44 -7.70 -7.86 -3.73
CA ASP A 44 -8.45 -6.91 -2.91
C ASP A 44 -9.21 -5.86 -3.72
N ILE A 45 -10.25 -5.31 -3.09
CA ILE A 45 -11.05 -4.21 -3.63
C ILE A 45 -10.69 -2.91 -2.91
N MET A 46 -10.19 -1.95 -3.67
CA MET A 46 -9.99 -0.60 -3.16
C MET A 46 -11.28 0.21 -3.23
N LEU A 47 -11.80 0.62 -2.06
CA LEU A 47 -13.02 1.41 -1.99
C LEU A 47 -12.88 2.77 -2.70
N PRO A 48 -13.96 3.28 -3.32
CA PRO A 48 -13.98 4.63 -3.87
C PRO A 48 -13.47 5.67 -2.87
N PHE A 49 -12.73 6.66 -3.37
CA PHE A 49 -12.15 7.77 -2.59
C PHE A 49 -11.09 7.39 -1.55
N SER A 50 -10.84 6.11 -1.28
CA SER A 50 -9.88 5.66 -0.25
C SER A 50 -8.48 6.28 -0.42
N LEU A 51 -7.95 6.33 -1.65
CA LEU A 51 -6.67 6.99 -1.91
C LEU A 51 -6.73 8.51 -1.71
N ARG A 52 -7.83 9.16 -2.11
CA ARG A 52 -7.98 10.62 -2.00
C ARG A 52 -7.96 11.05 -0.54
N ILE A 53 -8.72 10.37 0.31
CA ILE A 53 -8.81 10.69 1.74
C ILE A 53 -7.45 10.52 2.43
N ARG A 54 -6.75 9.41 2.15
CA ARG A 54 -5.42 9.14 2.70
C ARG A 54 -4.37 10.14 2.18
N ALA A 55 -4.40 10.48 0.90
CA ALA A 55 -3.51 11.48 0.31
C ALA A 55 -3.74 12.87 0.92
N GLN A 56 -5.00 13.28 1.10
CA GLN A 56 -5.33 14.56 1.74
C GLN A 56 -4.80 14.62 3.17
N TYR A 57 -4.95 13.55 3.95
CA TYR A 57 -4.38 13.49 5.31
C TYR A 57 -2.86 13.68 5.28
N LEU A 58 -2.17 13.05 4.34
CA LEU A 58 -0.74 13.28 4.15
C LEU A 58 -0.47 14.73 3.74
N ASP A 59 -1.17 15.30 2.76
CA ASP A 59 -0.96 16.71 2.37
C ASP A 59 -1.08 17.69 3.57
N GLU A 60 -2.02 17.44 4.48
CA GLU A 60 -2.25 18.25 5.69
C GLU A 60 -1.25 17.99 6.83
N HIS A 61 -0.50 16.88 6.78
CA HIS A 61 0.41 16.44 7.85
C HIS A 61 1.79 16.05 7.30
N PRO A 62 2.63 17.04 6.90
CA PRO A 62 3.94 16.80 6.26
C PRO A 62 4.89 15.93 7.08
N GLU A 63 4.74 15.89 8.40
CA GLU A 63 5.53 15.06 9.32
C GLU A 63 5.22 13.55 9.24
N VAL A 64 4.09 13.16 8.66
CA VAL A 64 3.64 11.77 8.59
C VAL A 64 4.20 11.10 7.33
N GLY A 65 4.92 9.98 7.50
CA GLY A 65 5.51 9.21 6.39
C GLY A 65 4.60 8.16 5.76
N CYS A 66 3.64 7.61 6.52
CA CYS A 66 2.70 6.58 6.09
C CYS A 66 1.36 6.76 6.80
N VAL A 67 0.26 6.51 6.09
CA VAL A 67 -1.09 6.45 6.65
C VAL A 67 -1.75 5.12 6.29
N GLY A 68 -2.39 4.50 7.27
CA GLY A 68 -3.22 3.31 7.10
C GLY A 68 -4.72 3.65 7.08
N ALA A 69 -5.54 2.64 6.82
CA ALA A 69 -6.99 2.70 6.97
C ALA A 69 -7.51 1.39 7.56
N LEU A 70 -8.79 1.37 7.92
CA LEU A 70 -9.46 0.16 8.39
C LEU A 70 -9.79 -0.76 7.22
N ILE A 71 -9.81 -2.07 7.49
CA ILE A 71 -10.08 -3.12 6.50
C ILE A 71 -11.45 -3.76 6.76
N SER A 72 -12.21 -3.96 5.68
CA SER A 72 -13.34 -4.89 5.62
C SER A 72 -12.87 -6.18 4.95
N TYR A 73 -12.94 -7.29 5.68
CA TYR A 73 -12.54 -8.61 5.21
C TYR A 73 -13.72 -9.29 4.52
N MET A 74 -13.45 -9.99 3.42
CA MET A 74 -14.43 -10.77 2.67
C MET A 74 -13.94 -12.20 2.41
N ASP A 75 -14.87 -13.13 2.22
CA ASP A 75 -14.57 -14.48 1.72
C ASP A 75 -14.41 -14.49 0.20
N CYS A 76 -14.13 -15.66 -0.38
CA CYS A 76 -13.94 -15.82 -1.82
C CYS A 76 -15.23 -15.63 -2.64
N ASP A 77 -16.40 -15.65 -1.99
CA ASP A 77 -17.69 -15.40 -2.62
C ASP A 77 -18.09 -13.91 -2.52
N GLY A 78 -17.26 -13.08 -1.86
CA GLY A 78 -17.49 -11.65 -1.67
C GLY A 78 -18.35 -11.30 -0.46
N ASN A 79 -18.69 -12.26 0.41
CA ASN A 79 -19.43 -11.98 1.62
C ASN A 79 -18.51 -11.38 2.67
N THR A 80 -18.97 -10.31 3.34
CA THR A 80 -18.22 -9.68 4.42
C THR A 80 -18.11 -10.61 5.64
N ILE A 81 -16.88 -10.88 6.08
CA ILE A 81 -16.59 -11.71 7.26
C ILE A 81 -16.41 -10.83 8.51
N LYS A 82 -15.71 -9.70 8.37
CA LYS A 82 -15.31 -8.84 9.49
C LYS A 82 -15.08 -7.43 9.01
N CYS A 83 -15.49 -6.43 9.80
CA CYS A 83 -15.11 -5.04 9.59
C CYS A 83 -14.31 -4.54 10.78
N GLN A 84 -13.14 -3.97 10.53
CA GLN A 84 -12.48 -3.17 11.54
C GLN A 84 -13.26 -1.87 11.74
N SER A 85 -13.37 -1.43 12.99
CA SER A 85 -14.05 -0.18 13.35
C SER A 85 -13.20 0.61 14.34
N ARG A 86 -13.12 1.91 14.10
CA ARG A 86 -12.44 2.88 14.96
C ARG A 86 -13.03 4.26 14.67
N ASP A 87 -13.22 5.06 15.71
CA ASP A 87 -13.80 6.40 15.67
C ASP A 87 -12.76 7.51 15.87
N TYR A 88 -11.47 7.17 15.95
CA TYR A 88 -10.35 8.10 16.05
C TYR A 88 -9.18 7.70 15.13
N ILE A 89 -8.34 8.69 14.81
CA ILE A 89 -7.07 8.49 14.13
C ILE A 89 -5.98 8.35 15.19
N GLU A 90 -5.24 7.23 15.13
CA GLU A 90 -4.08 7.02 15.98
C GLU A 90 -2.81 7.48 15.26
N ARG A 91 -1.95 8.21 15.96
CA ARG A 91 -0.61 8.58 15.47
C ARG A 91 0.42 7.78 16.23
N LEU A 92 1.25 7.05 15.51
CA LEU A 92 2.28 6.20 16.06
C LEU A 92 3.65 6.73 15.65
N THR A 93 4.56 6.79 16.62
CA THR A 93 5.98 6.98 16.33
C THR A 93 6.60 5.67 15.85
N PHE A 94 7.83 5.74 15.32
CA PHE A 94 8.56 4.54 14.95
C PHE A 94 8.77 3.59 16.14
N ASP A 95 9.05 4.12 17.33
CA ASP A 95 9.24 3.34 18.55
C ASP A 95 7.95 2.64 19.00
N ASP A 96 6.79 3.29 18.82
CA ASP A 96 5.48 2.67 19.11
C ASP A 96 5.20 1.50 18.16
N VAL A 97 5.50 1.68 16.87
CA VAL A 97 5.34 0.64 15.85
C VAL A 97 6.23 -0.56 16.18
N LEU A 98 7.51 -0.32 16.49
CA LEU A 98 8.44 -1.39 16.85
C LEU A 98 8.05 -2.11 18.13
N ARG A 99 7.75 -1.37 19.20
CA ARG A 99 7.38 -1.94 20.51
C ARG A 99 6.09 -2.72 20.44
N GLY A 100 5.09 -2.19 19.73
CA GLY A 100 3.77 -2.79 19.60
C GLY A 100 3.67 -3.87 18.52
N ALA A 101 4.74 -4.09 17.74
CA ALA A 101 4.71 -4.90 16.53
C ALA A 101 3.51 -4.53 15.62
N VAL A 102 3.26 -3.22 15.49
CA VAL A 102 2.11 -2.71 14.74
C VAL A 102 2.36 -2.91 13.25
N VAL A 103 1.37 -3.46 12.55
CA VAL A 103 1.43 -3.65 11.10
C VAL A 103 0.34 -2.82 10.43
N VAL A 104 0.75 -1.97 9.49
CA VAL A 104 -0.17 -1.33 8.54
C VAL A 104 -0.26 -2.24 7.32
N GLY A 105 -1.43 -2.84 7.10
CA GLY A 105 -1.63 -3.78 6.00
C GLY A 105 -1.39 -3.16 4.63
N ALA A 106 -0.77 -3.90 3.71
CA ALA A 106 -0.48 -3.47 2.35
C ALA A 106 -1.70 -2.89 1.58
N PRO A 107 -2.93 -3.43 1.70
CA PRO A 107 -4.10 -2.92 0.95
C PRO A 107 -4.50 -1.49 1.32
N VAL A 108 -4.15 -1.07 2.54
CA VAL A 108 -4.56 0.19 3.16
C VAL A 108 -3.40 1.12 3.45
N ALA A 109 -2.16 0.68 3.26
CA ALA A 109 -0.99 1.54 3.40
C ALA A 109 -0.90 2.55 2.24
N LEU A 110 -0.67 3.81 2.57
CA LEU A 110 -0.26 4.83 1.62
C LEU A 110 0.97 5.54 2.18
N TYR A 111 2.08 5.45 1.46
CA TYR A 111 3.36 6.03 1.85
C TYR A 111 3.62 7.33 1.11
N ARG A 112 4.33 8.27 1.73
CA ARG A 112 5.08 9.27 0.97
C ARG A 112 6.18 8.55 0.19
N MET A 113 6.33 8.92 -1.08
CA MET A 113 7.43 8.41 -1.90
C MET A 113 8.78 8.70 -1.25
N GLN A 114 8.96 9.90 -0.69
CA GLN A 114 10.21 10.27 -0.01
C GLN A 114 10.55 9.33 1.15
N ALA A 115 9.59 9.03 2.03
CA ALA A 115 9.80 8.12 3.16
C ALA A 115 10.23 6.71 2.69
N MET A 116 9.63 6.22 1.60
CA MET A 116 10.02 4.93 1.02
C MET A 116 11.44 4.97 0.41
N ARG A 117 11.83 6.09 -0.20
CA ARG A 117 13.19 6.26 -0.73
C ARG A 117 14.23 6.36 0.37
N ASP A 118 13.94 7.09 1.44
CA ASP A 118 14.82 7.24 2.60
C ASP A 118 15.05 5.89 3.30
N ALA A 119 14.04 5.02 3.31
CA ALA A 119 14.14 3.65 3.80
C ALA A 119 14.88 2.69 2.86
N ASN A 120 15.29 3.14 1.67
CA ASN A 120 15.92 2.32 0.63
C ASN A 120 15.05 1.14 0.11
N GLY A 121 13.73 1.34 0.08
CA GLY A 121 12.78 0.35 -0.43
C GLY A 121 12.57 -0.85 0.52
N TYR A 122 12.18 -1.98 -0.05
CA TYR A 122 11.96 -3.23 0.68
C TYR A 122 13.25 -4.02 0.78
N ASP A 123 13.47 -4.72 1.89
CA ASP A 123 14.63 -5.61 2.04
C ASP A 123 14.51 -6.80 1.04
N PRO A 124 15.44 -6.96 0.08
CA PRO A 124 15.37 -8.01 -0.92
C PRO A 124 15.58 -9.42 -0.36
N GLU A 125 16.15 -9.55 0.85
CA GLU A 125 16.35 -10.86 1.49
C GLU A 125 15.08 -11.39 2.14
N ILE A 126 14.09 -10.52 2.41
CA ILE A 126 12.77 -10.94 2.88
C ILE A 126 11.97 -11.52 1.71
N LYS A 127 11.80 -12.84 1.74
CA LYS A 127 11.01 -13.60 0.77
C LYS A 127 9.73 -14.05 1.44
N VAL A 128 8.66 -13.28 1.24
CA VAL A 128 7.27 -13.69 1.54
C VAL A 128 6.66 -14.29 0.27
#